data_AF-A0A944KW77-F1
#
_entry.id   AF-A0A944KW77-F1
#
_cell.length_a   1.000
_cell.length_b   1.000
_cell.length_c   1.000
_cell.angle_alpha   90.00
_cell.angle_beta   90.00
_cell.angle_gamma   90.00
#
_symmetry.space_group_name_H-M   'P 1'
#
loop_
_entity.id
_entity.type
_entity.pdbx_description
1 polymer ?
#
loop_
_entity_poly.entity_id
_entity_poly.type
_entity_poly.pdbx_seq_one_letter_code
_entity_poly.pdbx_strand_id
1 'polypeptide(L)'
;MKSTSASRSENRTVLATRIGAAAWIAATAQFFIGQLVVEAAWRTPYSWVSNNISDLGNVHCQTWDVSRPRYVCSPLHDVMNTSFVVHGVLLLVGTLLTGACWGQGWLSRTARLLFVINAGGWVLVGLVPADINEDLHVLGALLIMGLGNIGLICAGFVPRDSLFGQLRFLTLFFAAAAVAAAWMFFSQQDPGTGLGSLERIAAFALSMWTLVMGLAIFRGSGFGADRVTDGRLRWGGLGR
;
A
#
# COMPACT_ATOMS: atom_id res chain seq x y z
N MET A 1 -6.30 -13.51 -40.48
CA MET A 1 -5.88 -14.22 -39.26
C MET A 1 -5.13 -13.37 -38.21
N LYS A 2 -4.62 -12.16 -38.50
CA LYS A 2 -3.90 -11.33 -37.50
C LYS A 2 -4.79 -10.51 -36.52
N SER A 3 -6.08 -10.28 -36.81
CA SER A 3 -6.92 -9.41 -35.97
C SER A 3 -7.44 -10.08 -34.68
N THR A 4 -7.61 -11.41 -34.67
CA THR A 4 -8.14 -12.16 -33.52
C THR A 4 -7.12 -12.36 -32.40
N SER A 5 -5.81 -12.42 -32.72
CA SER A 5 -4.76 -12.52 -31.70
C SER A 5 -4.55 -11.20 -30.95
N ALA A 6 -4.66 -10.07 -31.67
CA ALA A 6 -4.52 -8.73 -31.11
C ALA A 6 -5.67 -8.43 -30.11
N SER A 7 -6.93 -8.65 -30.51
CA SER A 7 -8.09 -8.44 -29.63
C SER A 7 -8.06 -9.34 -28.38
N ARG A 8 -7.60 -10.59 -28.52
CA ARG A 8 -7.42 -11.51 -27.38
C ARG A 8 -6.34 -11.03 -26.40
N SER A 9 -5.26 -10.43 -26.89
CA SER A 9 -4.19 -9.88 -26.05
C SER A 9 -4.63 -8.63 -25.29
N GLU A 10 -5.44 -7.78 -25.93
CA GLU A 10 -6.01 -6.58 -25.35
C GLU A 10 -7.02 -6.92 -24.23
N ASN A 11 -7.93 -7.85 -24.49
CA ASN A 11 -8.89 -8.33 -23.50
C ASN A 11 -8.21 -8.94 -22.26
N ARG A 12 -7.11 -9.69 -22.44
CA ARG A 12 -6.33 -10.24 -21.33
C ARG A 12 -5.67 -9.14 -20.50
N THR A 13 -5.17 -8.09 -21.14
CA THR A 13 -4.53 -6.95 -20.46
C THR A 13 -5.54 -6.17 -19.63
N VAL A 14 -6.72 -5.89 -20.19
CA VAL A 14 -7.83 -5.23 -19.48
C VAL A 14 -8.28 -6.05 -18.28
N LEU A 15 -8.49 -7.36 -18.46
CA LEU A 15 -8.89 -8.26 -17.37
C LEU A 15 -7.83 -8.30 -16.26
N ALA A 16 -6.55 -8.47 -16.60
CA ALA A 16 -5.46 -8.46 -15.63
C ALA A 16 -5.44 -7.15 -14.83
N THR A 17 -5.53 -6.01 -15.51
CA THR A 17 -5.53 -4.69 -14.86
C THR A 17 -6.73 -4.51 -13.92
N ARG A 18 -7.93 -4.99 -14.29
CA ARG A 18 -9.11 -4.96 -13.41
C ARG A 18 -8.95 -5.85 -12.18
N ILE A 19 -8.40 -7.06 -12.35
CA ILE A 19 -8.10 -7.95 -11.21
C ILE A 19 -7.07 -7.30 -10.29
N GLY A 20 -6.02 -6.68 -10.85
CA GLY A 20 -5.01 -5.99 -10.08
C GLY A 20 -5.57 -4.80 -9.29
N ALA A 21 -6.43 -3.99 -9.91
CA ALA A 21 -7.13 -2.91 -9.24
C ALA A 21 -8.05 -3.42 -8.12
N ALA A 22 -8.80 -4.49 -8.37
CA ALA A 22 -9.63 -5.13 -7.35
C ALA A 22 -8.79 -5.64 -6.17
N ALA A 23 -7.62 -6.24 -6.44
CA ALA A 23 -6.71 -6.71 -5.41
C ALA A 23 -6.20 -5.57 -4.53
N TRP A 24 -5.82 -4.42 -5.09
CA TRP A 24 -5.44 -3.23 -4.31
C TRP A 24 -6.56 -2.67 -3.43
N ILE A 25 -7.78 -2.59 -3.98
CA ILE A 25 -8.95 -2.14 -3.21
C ILE A 25 -9.22 -3.12 -2.07
N ALA A 26 -9.23 -4.43 -2.36
CA ALA A 26 -9.44 -5.47 -1.36
C ALA A 26 -8.35 -5.48 -0.29
N ALA A 27 -7.08 -5.32 -0.68
CA ALA A 27 -5.93 -5.23 0.25
C ALA A 27 -6.16 -4.13 1.28
N THR A 28 -6.58 -2.96 0.81
CA THR A 28 -6.83 -1.80 1.66
C THR A 28 -8.07 -2.03 2.53
N ALA A 29 -9.20 -2.39 1.94
CA ALA A 29 -10.46 -2.55 2.69
C ALA A 29 -10.34 -3.61 3.79
N GLN A 30 -9.80 -4.79 3.48
CA GLN A 30 -9.65 -5.87 4.45
C GLN A 30 -8.70 -5.49 5.59
N PHE A 31 -7.64 -4.74 5.27
CA PHE A 31 -6.66 -4.30 6.25
C PHE A 31 -7.31 -3.38 7.31
N PHE A 32 -8.03 -2.35 6.86
CA PHE A 32 -8.70 -1.41 7.78
C PHE A 32 -9.82 -2.07 8.57
N ILE A 33 -10.59 -2.98 7.94
CA ILE A 33 -11.61 -3.75 8.65
C ILE A 33 -10.96 -4.61 9.74
N GLY A 34 -9.90 -5.35 9.41
CA GLY A 34 -9.15 -6.17 10.35
C GLY A 34 -8.62 -5.35 11.51
N GLN A 35 -8.00 -4.20 11.24
CA GLN A 35 -7.51 -3.28 12.25
C GLN A 35 -8.62 -2.84 13.23
N LEU A 36 -9.75 -2.37 12.70
CA LEU A 36 -10.87 -1.90 13.54
C LEU A 36 -11.48 -3.03 14.38
N VAL A 37 -11.58 -4.23 13.82
CA VAL A 37 -12.09 -5.43 14.53
C VAL A 37 -11.14 -5.81 15.67
N VAL A 38 -9.84 -5.87 15.40
CA VAL A 38 -8.84 -6.26 16.40
C VAL A 38 -8.76 -5.21 17.50
N GLU A 39 -8.73 -3.93 17.14
CA GLU A 39 -8.79 -2.80 18.07
C GLU A 39 -10.02 -2.87 18.99
N ALA A 40 -11.21 -3.11 18.43
CA ALA A 40 -12.44 -3.18 19.21
C ALA A 40 -12.45 -4.35 20.23
N ALA A 41 -11.60 -5.36 20.04
CA ALA A 41 -11.44 -6.47 20.96
C ALA A 41 -10.48 -6.18 22.14
N TRP A 42 -9.76 -5.06 22.11
CA TRP A 42 -8.88 -4.67 23.21
C TRP A 42 -9.67 -4.35 24.47
N ARG A 43 -9.23 -4.90 25.61
CA ARG A 43 -9.86 -4.65 26.92
C ARG A 43 -9.38 -3.35 27.57
N THR A 44 -8.16 -2.93 27.25
CA THR A 44 -7.62 -1.62 27.60
C THR A 44 -7.82 -0.67 26.42
N PRO A 45 -8.18 0.61 26.63
CA PRO A 45 -8.40 1.54 25.53
C PRO A 45 -7.18 1.62 24.60
N TYR A 46 -7.37 1.28 23.34
CA TYR A 46 -6.36 1.43 22.29
C TYR A 46 -6.34 2.88 21.80
N SER A 47 -5.15 3.47 21.68
CA SER A 47 -4.96 4.86 21.24
C SER A 47 -4.33 4.90 19.86
N TRP A 48 -5.00 5.52 18.88
CA TRP A 48 -4.43 5.73 17.56
C TRP A 48 -3.21 6.65 17.55
N VAL A 49 -3.11 7.50 18.56
CA VAL A 49 -2.02 8.47 18.74
C VAL A 49 -0.81 7.80 19.36
N SER A 50 -1.03 6.94 20.37
CA SER A 50 0.04 6.42 21.23
C SER A 50 0.45 5.01 20.89
N ASN A 51 -0.50 4.14 20.52
CA ASN A 51 -0.22 2.75 20.17
C ASN A 51 0.21 2.64 18.72
N ASN A 52 1.20 1.79 18.51
CA ASN A 52 1.63 1.43 17.18
C ASN A 52 0.60 0.46 16.56
N ILE A 53 0.41 0.50 15.24
CA ILE A 53 -0.38 -0.50 14.51
C ILE A 53 0.19 -1.90 14.74
N SER A 54 1.52 -2.01 14.83
CA SER A 54 2.22 -3.26 15.13
C SER A 54 1.82 -3.85 16.50
N ASP A 55 1.36 -3.03 17.46
CA ASP A 55 0.88 -3.53 18.75
C ASP A 55 -0.35 -4.45 18.59
N LEU A 56 -1.17 -4.23 17.56
CA LEU A 56 -2.32 -5.09 17.26
C LEU A 56 -1.89 -6.51 16.86
N GLY A 57 -0.65 -6.70 16.42
CA GLY A 57 -0.08 -7.99 16.07
C GLY A 57 0.67 -8.70 17.20
N ASN A 58 0.87 -8.05 18.35
CA ASN A 58 1.65 -8.65 19.45
C ASN A 58 0.94 -9.88 20.05
N VAL A 59 1.72 -10.94 20.25
CA VAL A 59 1.23 -12.25 20.70
C VAL A 59 1.04 -12.30 22.21
N HIS A 60 1.94 -11.69 22.97
CA HIS A 60 1.93 -11.70 24.42
C HIS A 60 1.31 -10.43 25.00
N CYS A 61 0.62 -10.59 26.13
CA CYS A 61 0.12 -9.47 26.94
C CYS A 61 1.20 -9.03 27.95
N GLN A 62 1.89 -7.93 27.67
CA GLN A 62 3.03 -7.47 28.45
C GLN A 62 3.29 -5.96 28.27
N THR A 63 4.15 -5.41 29.12
CA THR A 63 4.75 -4.09 28.83
C THR A 63 5.72 -4.27 27.67
N TRP A 64 5.40 -3.67 26.54
CA TRP A 64 6.12 -3.76 25.27
C TRP A 64 6.76 -2.41 24.92
N ASP A 65 7.78 -2.47 24.04
CA ASP A 65 8.65 -1.38 23.60
C ASP A 65 9.60 -0.89 24.72
N VAL A 66 10.88 -1.22 24.58
CA VAL A 66 11.92 -0.85 25.55
C VAL A 66 12.15 0.67 25.59
N SER A 67 12.00 1.34 24.44
CA SER A 67 12.20 2.78 24.32
C SER A 67 11.02 3.59 24.84
N ARG A 68 9.81 3.05 24.70
CA ARG A 68 8.54 3.67 25.13
C ARG A 68 7.60 2.64 25.77
N PRO A 69 7.88 2.24 27.02
CA PRO A 69 7.16 1.17 27.68
C PRO A 69 5.66 1.46 27.76
N ARG A 70 4.85 0.55 27.20
CA ARG A 70 3.38 0.60 27.28
C ARG A 70 2.82 -0.81 27.39
N TYR A 71 1.72 -0.97 28.11
CA TYR A 71 1.05 -2.27 28.17
C TYR A 71 0.34 -2.56 26.85
N VAL A 72 0.70 -3.67 26.21
CA VAL A 72 0.10 -4.16 24.95
C VAL A 72 -0.49 -5.54 25.21
N CYS A 73 -1.73 -5.73 24.79
CA CYS A 73 -2.41 -7.02 24.85
C CYS A 73 -3.44 -7.07 23.73
N SER A 74 -3.14 -7.81 22.66
CA SER A 74 -4.00 -7.93 21.48
C SER A 74 -4.68 -9.31 21.43
N PRO A 75 -5.96 -9.44 21.84
CA PRO A 75 -6.62 -10.74 21.93
C PRO A 75 -6.85 -11.40 20.57
N LEU A 76 -6.91 -10.61 19.49
CA LEU A 76 -7.12 -11.07 18.13
C LEU A 76 -5.88 -10.84 17.25
N HIS A 77 -4.67 -10.97 17.81
CA HIS A 77 -3.43 -10.76 17.07
C HIS A 77 -3.32 -11.64 15.82
N ASP A 78 -3.82 -12.88 15.84
CA ASP A 78 -3.86 -13.76 14.67
C ASP A 78 -4.63 -13.14 13.49
N VAL A 79 -5.73 -12.44 13.76
CA VAL A 79 -6.52 -11.74 12.74
C VAL A 79 -5.71 -10.58 12.16
N MET A 80 -5.02 -9.81 13.00
CA MET A 80 -4.18 -8.70 12.52
C MET A 80 -2.99 -9.19 11.70
N ASN A 81 -2.28 -10.19 12.20
CA ASN A 81 -1.11 -10.78 11.56
C ASN A 81 -1.48 -11.43 10.21
N THR A 82 -2.61 -12.15 10.16
CA THR A 82 -3.17 -12.67 8.90
C THR A 82 -3.53 -11.53 7.96
N SER A 83 -4.14 -10.45 8.46
CA SER A 83 -4.48 -9.27 7.66
C SER A 83 -3.24 -8.60 7.06
N PHE A 84 -2.13 -8.50 7.79
CA PHE A 84 -0.84 -8.02 7.26
C PHE A 84 -0.35 -8.90 6.10
N VAL A 85 -0.36 -10.23 6.26
CA VAL A 85 0.06 -11.17 5.22
C VAL A 85 -0.83 -11.05 3.99
N VAL A 86 -2.15 -11.06 4.17
CA VAL A 86 -3.13 -10.91 3.07
C VAL A 86 -2.97 -9.58 2.36
N HIS A 87 -2.71 -8.50 3.10
CA HIS A 87 -2.43 -7.18 2.52
C HIS A 87 -1.20 -7.23 1.60
N GLY A 88 -0.09 -7.79 2.07
CA GLY A 88 1.13 -7.96 1.27
C GLY A 88 0.90 -8.77 0.01
N VAL A 89 0.22 -9.91 0.11
CA VAL A 89 -0.08 -10.77 -1.06
C VAL A 89 -0.96 -10.04 -2.08
N LEU A 90 -2.02 -9.37 -1.64
CA LEU A 90 -2.91 -8.65 -2.55
C LEU A 90 -2.23 -7.42 -3.17
N LEU A 91 -1.36 -6.73 -2.42
CA LEU A 91 -0.54 -5.64 -2.92
C LEU A 91 0.42 -6.12 -4.02
N LEU A 92 1.06 -7.27 -3.83
CA LEU A 92 1.92 -7.92 -4.84
C LEU A 92 1.12 -8.23 -6.10
N VAL A 93 -0.02 -8.91 -5.96
CA VAL A 93 -0.91 -9.25 -7.08
C VAL A 93 -1.32 -8.00 -7.85
N GLY A 94 -1.76 -6.95 -7.14
CA GLY A 94 -2.13 -5.69 -7.78
C GLY A 94 -0.96 -5.02 -8.52
N THR A 95 0.23 -5.01 -7.93
CA THR A 95 1.44 -4.41 -8.53
C THR A 95 1.88 -5.13 -9.80
N LEU A 96 1.78 -6.46 -9.82
CA LEU A 96 2.12 -7.27 -10.99
C LEU A 96 1.10 -7.08 -12.12
N LEU A 97 -0.19 -7.12 -11.79
CA LEU A 97 -1.28 -7.14 -12.78
C LEU A 97 -1.68 -5.76 -13.31
N THR A 98 -1.33 -4.66 -12.63
CA THR A 98 -1.55 -3.28 -13.11
C THR A 98 -0.42 -2.75 -13.99
N GLY A 99 0.53 -3.60 -14.42
CA GLY A 99 1.74 -3.19 -15.15
C GLY A 99 1.50 -2.28 -16.37
N ALA A 100 0.38 -2.43 -17.07
CA ALA A 100 0.01 -1.59 -18.22
C ALA A 100 -0.27 -0.12 -17.86
N CYS A 101 -0.55 0.21 -16.60
CA CYS A 101 -0.91 1.54 -16.13
C CYS A 101 0.30 2.43 -15.75
N TRP A 102 1.50 1.84 -15.61
CA TRP A 102 2.69 2.51 -15.08
C TRP A 102 3.52 3.28 -16.12
N GLY A 103 3.19 3.20 -17.41
CA GLY A 103 4.06 3.73 -18.47
C GLY A 103 5.38 2.97 -18.62
N GLN A 104 6.25 3.44 -19.52
CA GLN A 104 7.55 2.84 -19.80
C GLN A 104 8.68 3.68 -19.16
N GLY A 105 9.78 3.02 -18.76
CA GLY A 105 10.96 3.70 -18.25
C GLY A 105 11.51 3.10 -16.96
N TRP A 106 12.69 3.57 -16.54
CA TRP A 106 13.36 3.05 -15.36
C TRP A 106 12.61 3.40 -14.07
N LEU A 107 12.06 4.62 -13.95
CA LEU A 107 11.25 5.03 -12.79
C LEU A 107 10.03 4.13 -12.56
N SER A 108 9.31 3.78 -13.64
CA SER A 108 8.17 2.85 -13.58
C SER A 108 8.59 1.45 -13.10
N ARG A 109 9.74 0.95 -13.56
CA ARG A 109 10.28 -0.35 -13.12
C ARG A 109 10.73 -0.31 -11.66
N THR A 110 11.43 0.76 -11.26
CA THR A 110 11.90 0.96 -9.89
C THR A 110 10.74 1.07 -8.91
N ALA A 111 9.72 1.87 -9.22
CA ALA A 111 8.54 2.02 -8.36
C ALA A 111 7.84 0.66 -8.14
N ARG A 112 7.64 -0.11 -9.22
CA ARG A 112 7.04 -1.45 -9.13
C ARG A 112 7.90 -2.43 -8.33
N LEU A 113 9.22 -2.40 -8.51
CA LEU A 113 10.14 -3.25 -7.73
C LEU A 113 10.06 -2.90 -6.23
N LEU A 114 10.08 -1.61 -5.89
CA LEU A 114 9.96 -1.17 -4.50
C LEU A 114 8.60 -1.53 -3.89
N PHE A 115 7.53 -1.54 -4.69
CA PHE A 115 6.22 -2.00 -4.24
C PHE A 115 6.17 -3.52 -4.02
N VAL A 116 6.86 -4.30 -4.84
CA VAL A 116 7.04 -5.75 -4.61
C VAL A 116 7.81 -6.00 -3.31
N ILE A 117 8.85 -5.21 -3.03
CA ILE A 117 9.60 -5.28 -1.78
C ILE A 117 8.73 -4.88 -0.58
N ASN A 118 7.96 -3.81 -0.70
CA ASN A 118 6.99 -3.38 0.33
C ASN A 118 5.96 -4.49 0.63
N ALA A 119 5.43 -5.14 -0.41
CA ALA A 119 4.53 -6.29 -0.25
C ALA A 119 5.19 -7.44 0.54
N GLY A 120 6.46 -7.72 0.28
CA GLY A 120 7.25 -8.67 1.08
C GLY A 120 7.41 -8.22 2.54
N GLY A 121 7.60 -6.92 2.77
CA GLY A 121 7.63 -6.34 4.11
C GLY A 121 6.34 -6.58 4.91
N TRP A 122 5.17 -6.36 4.28
CA TRP A 122 3.86 -6.66 4.90
C TRP A 122 3.71 -8.13 5.28
N VAL A 123 4.14 -9.06 4.41
CA VAL A 123 4.16 -10.48 4.73
C VAL A 123 5.09 -10.76 5.90
N LEU A 124 6.29 -10.17 5.92
CA LEU A 124 7.28 -10.38 6.98
C LEU A 124 6.75 -9.91 8.35
N VAL A 125 6.19 -8.70 8.46
CA VAL A 125 5.65 -8.19 9.74
C VAL A 125 4.45 -8.99 10.24
N GLY A 126 3.67 -9.57 9.33
CA GLY A 126 2.55 -10.46 9.70
C GLY A 126 3.01 -11.85 10.15
N LEU A 127 4.11 -12.37 9.63
CA LEU A 127 4.67 -13.66 10.05
C LEU A 127 5.56 -13.55 11.29
N VAL A 128 6.13 -12.37 11.54
CA VAL A 128 7.08 -12.11 12.62
C VAL A 128 6.58 -10.91 13.43
N PRO A 129 5.69 -11.13 14.42
CA PRO A 129 5.21 -10.07 15.30
C PRO A 129 6.35 -9.41 16.07
N ALA A 130 6.15 -8.12 16.42
CA ALA A 130 7.19 -7.29 17.00
C ALA A 130 7.71 -7.86 18.33
N ASP A 131 6.82 -8.40 19.16
CA ASP A 131 7.15 -8.98 20.46
C ASP A 131 7.79 -10.38 20.42
N ILE A 132 7.87 -10.98 19.23
CA ILE A 132 8.53 -12.27 19.00
C ILE A 132 9.96 -12.07 18.49
N ASN A 133 10.15 -11.19 17.51
CA ASN A 133 11.47 -10.82 17.00
C ASN A 133 11.44 -9.39 16.45
N GLU A 134 11.86 -8.46 17.28
CA GLU A 134 11.81 -7.02 16.97
C GLU A 134 12.68 -6.67 15.76
N ASP A 135 13.89 -7.21 15.64
CA ASP A 135 14.81 -6.89 14.54
C ASP A 135 14.23 -7.23 13.17
N LEU A 136 13.65 -8.44 13.03
CA LEU A 136 13.00 -8.87 11.79
C LEU A 136 11.72 -8.09 11.52
N HIS A 137 10.97 -7.75 12.57
CA HIS A 137 9.78 -6.91 12.42
C HIS A 137 10.15 -5.50 11.94
N VAL A 138 11.18 -4.89 12.53
CA VAL A 138 11.71 -3.57 12.13
C VAL A 138 12.27 -3.63 10.70
N LEU A 139 12.94 -4.71 10.31
CA LEU A 139 13.31 -4.92 8.91
C LEU A 139 12.08 -4.87 8.00
N GLY A 140 11.02 -5.62 8.32
CA GLY A 140 9.76 -5.58 7.58
C GLY A 140 9.15 -4.18 7.52
N ALA A 141 9.14 -3.46 8.65
CA ALA A 141 8.69 -2.08 8.74
C ALA A 141 9.51 -1.12 7.86
N LEU A 142 10.83 -1.31 7.74
CA LEU A 142 11.71 -0.53 6.84
C LEU A 142 11.44 -0.85 5.36
N LEU A 143 11.11 -2.09 5.02
CA LEU A 143 10.68 -2.44 3.65
C LEU A 143 9.36 -1.78 3.31
N ILE A 144 8.42 -1.73 4.27
CA ILE A 144 7.11 -1.08 4.10
C ILE A 144 7.28 0.44 4.00
N MET A 145 7.73 1.08 5.07
CA MET A 145 7.68 2.52 5.27
C MET A 145 8.92 3.25 4.74
N GLY A 146 10.05 2.56 4.54
CA GLY A 146 11.23 3.12 3.90
C GLY A 146 11.17 2.91 2.39
N LEU A 147 11.43 1.68 1.95
CA LEU A 147 11.55 1.36 0.53
C LEU A 147 10.22 1.54 -0.23
N GLY A 148 9.09 1.14 0.33
CA GLY A 148 7.78 1.35 -0.30
C GLY A 148 7.45 2.83 -0.52
N ASN A 149 7.78 3.70 0.44
CA ASN A 149 7.54 5.14 0.34
C ASN A 149 8.50 5.82 -0.65
N ILE A 150 9.74 5.33 -0.78
CA ILE A 150 10.61 5.71 -1.92
C ILE A 150 9.99 5.25 -3.25
N GLY A 151 9.35 4.08 -3.27
CA GLY A 151 8.56 3.61 -4.41
C GLY A 151 7.45 4.59 -4.82
N LEU A 152 6.75 5.19 -3.85
CA LEU A 152 5.76 6.23 -4.11
C LEU A 152 6.38 7.50 -4.70
N ILE A 153 7.57 7.90 -4.24
CA ILE A 153 8.31 9.01 -4.86
C ILE A 153 8.56 8.67 -6.33
N CYS A 154 9.12 7.49 -6.63
CA CYS A 154 9.36 7.06 -8.01
C CYS A 154 8.07 7.05 -8.84
N ALA A 155 6.95 6.59 -8.28
CA ALA A 155 5.63 6.60 -8.92
C ALA A 155 5.15 8.03 -9.25
N GLY A 156 5.48 9.02 -8.42
CA GLY A 156 5.14 10.44 -8.65
C GLY A 156 5.92 11.10 -9.80
N PHE A 157 6.96 10.45 -10.31
CA PHE A 157 7.77 10.91 -11.44
C PHE A 157 7.65 10.00 -12.68
N VAL A 158 6.75 9.02 -12.65
CA VAL A 158 6.39 8.22 -13.82
C VAL A 158 5.89 9.11 -14.98
N PRO A 159 6.17 8.76 -16.25
CA PRO A 159 5.76 9.54 -17.41
C PRO A 159 4.25 9.88 -17.46
N ARG A 160 3.94 11.12 -17.87
CA ARG A 160 2.59 11.71 -17.90
C ARG A 160 1.65 11.11 -18.95
N ASP A 161 2.19 10.36 -19.91
CA ASP A 161 1.41 9.62 -20.90
C ASP A 161 0.76 8.35 -20.32
N SER A 162 1.09 7.97 -19.09
CA SER A 162 0.45 6.91 -18.33
C SER A 162 -0.63 7.42 -17.38
N LEU A 163 -1.58 6.55 -17.00
CA LEU A 163 -2.62 6.87 -16.01
C LEU A 163 -2.01 7.39 -14.69
N PHE A 164 -0.99 6.71 -14.18
CA PHE A 164 -0.40 7.07 -12.89
C PHE A 164 0.42 8.36 -12.95
N GLY A 165 1.05 8.65 -14.09
CA GLY A 165 1.74 9.93 -14.31
C GLY A 165 0.80 11.14 -14.39
N GLN A 166 -0.46 10.95 -14.81
CA GLN A 166 -1.48 12.00 -14.79
C GLN A 166 -1.89 12.39 -13.36
N LEU A 167 -1.85 11.43 -12.42
CA LEU A 167 -2.21 11.63 -11.00
C LEU A 167 -1.00 11.99 -10.12
N ARG A 168 0.09 12.48 -10.72
CA ARG A 168 1.36 12.68 -10.02
C ARG A 168 1.31 13.60 -8.80
N PHE A 169 0.50 14.66 -8.82
CA PHE A 169 0.45 15.59 -7.68
C PHE A 169 -0.15 14.91 -6.45
N LEU A 170 -1.18 14.08 -6.64
CA LEU A 170 -1.72 13.24 -5.60
C LEU A 170 -0.69 12.22 -5.12
N THR A 171 0.01 11.55 -6.04
CA THR A 171 1.08 10.61 -5.69
C THR A 171 2.19 11.26 -4.86
N LEU A 172 2.66 12.44 -5.26
CA LEU A 172 3.71 13.18 -4.56
C LEU A 172 3.25 13.69 -3.19
N PHE A 173 1.97 14.04 -3.04
CA PHE A 173 1.38 14.38 -1.75
C PHE A 173 1.45 13.19 -0.77
N PHE A 174 0.96 12.01 -1.21
CA PHE A 174 1.07 10.79 -0.40
C PHE A 174 2.53 10.45 -0.10
N ALA A 175 3.42 10.53 -1.09
CA ALA A 175 4.84 10.24 -0.92
C ALA A 175 5.50 11.18 0.11
N ALA A 176 5.26 12.48 0.03
CA ALA A 176 5.83 13.46 0.94
C ALA A 176 5.34 13.23 2.39
N ALA A 177 4.03 13.03 2.57
CA ALA A 177 3.46 12.73 3.89
C ALA A 177 4.04 11.44 4.48
N ALA A 178 4.14 10.38 3.66
CA ALA A 178 4.63 9.07 4.10
C ALA A 178 6.10 9.10 4.50
N VAL A 179 6.95 9.74 3.69
CA VAL A 179 8.40 9.84 3.96
C VAL A 179 8.67 10.71 5.18
N ALA A 180 7.98 11.85 5.31
CA ALA A 180 8.11 12.70 6.49
C ALA A 180 7.71 11.94 7.77
N ALA A 181 6.56 11.27 7.74
CA ALA A 181 6.08 10.49 8.87
C ALA A 181 6.98 9.30 9.20
N ALA A 182 7.49 8.58 8.18
CA ALA A 182 8.42 7.47 8.38
C ALA A 182 9.72 7.95 9.03
N TRP A 183 10.29 9.07 8.54
CA TRP A 183 11.48 9.66 9.13
C TRP A 183 11.24 10.06 10.59
N MET A 184 10.14 10.76 10.88
CA MET A 184 9.77 11.16 12.25
C MET A 184 9.57 9.94 13.17
N PHE A 185 8.89 8.91 12.68
CA PHE A 185 8.66 7.66 13.42
C PHE A 185 9.97 6.93 13.74
N PHE A 186 10.81 6.63 12.74
CA PHE A 186 12.06 5.89 12.97
C PHE A 186 13.10 6.71 13.75
N SER A 187 13.10 8.03 13.63
CA SER A 187 13.97 8.91 14.42
C SER A 187 13.42 9.24 15.81
N GLN A 188 12.24 8.73 16.16
CA GLN A 188 11.54 9.01 17.42
C GLN A 188 11.31 10.51 17.67
N GLN A 189 11.11 11.29 16.59
CA GLN A 189 10.84 12.73 16.64
C GLN A 189 9.32 12.97 16.57
N ASP A 190 8.68 13.16 17.72
CA ASP A 190 7.24 13.40 17.80
C ASP A 190 6.94 14.90 17.96
N PRO A 191 6.32 15.57 16.97
CA PRO A 191 5.95 16.98 17.06
C PRO A 191 4.66 17.21 17.89
N GLY A 192 4.17 16.19 18.60
CA GLY A 192 2.89 16.20 19.31
C GLY A 192 1.75 15.54 18.52
N THR A 193 2.05 14.87 17.40
CA THR A 193 1.06 14.11 16.63
C THR A 193 0.88 12.68 17.14
N GLY A 194 1.81 12.19 17.96
CA GLY A 194 1.85 10.82 18.43
C GLY A 194 2.59 9.91 17.45
N LEU A 195 3.54 9.13 17.95
CA LEU A 195 4.27 8.15 17.15
C LEU A 195 3.35 7.07 16.53
N GLY A 196 2.24 6.72 17.17
CA GLY A 196 1.24 5.83 16.57
C GLY A 196 0.58 6.45 15.34
N SER A 197 0.32 7.76 15.36
CA SER A 197 -0.19 8.49 14.19
C SER A 197 0.86 8.55 13.07
N LEU A 198 2.13 8.78 13.43
CA LEU A 198 3.23 8.85 12.46
C LEU A 198 3.45 7.50 11.75
N GLU A 199 3.44 6.39 12.49
CA GLU A 199 3.50 5.04 11.90
C GLU A 199 2.34 4.82 10.93
N ARG A 200 1.11 5.23 11.30
CA ARG A 200 -0.07 5.13 10.43
C ARG A 200 0.07 5.93 9.16
N ILE A 201 0.49 7.19 9.24
CA ILE A 201 0.71 8.01 8.04
C ILE A 201 1.77 7.37 7.15
N ALA A 202 2.87 6.88 7.74
CA ALA A 202 3.95 6.23 7.03
C ALA A 202 3.54 4.92 6.35
N ALA A 203 2.74 4.08 7.01
CA ALA A 203 2.32 2.77 6.51
C ALA A 203 1.10 2.87 5.57
N PHE A 204 0.11 3.71 5.88
CA PHE A 204 -1.17 3.74 5.16
C PHE A 204 -1.12 4.54 3.87
N ALA A 205 -0.16 5.46 3.71
CA ALA A 205 -0.10 6.32 2.53
C ALA A 205 -0.05 5.52 1.22
N LEU A 206 0.74 4.45 1.16
CA LEU A 206 0.79 3.57 -0.02
C LEU A 206 -0.54 2.84 -0.22
N SER A 207 -1.13 2.29 0.85
CA SER A 207 -2.42 1.59 0.77
C SER A 207 -3.52 2.53 0.27
N MET A 208 -3.63 3.74 0.84
CA MET A 208 -4.55 4.79 0.39
C MET A 208 -4.30 5.18 -1.07
N TRP A 209 -3.04 5.32 -1.47
CA TRP A 209 -2.68 5.57 -2.86
C TRP A 209 -3.15 4.44 -3.79
N THR A 210 -2.92 3.18 -3.42
CA THR A 210 -3.37 2.03 -4.24
C THR A 210 -4.88 1.92 -4.32
N LEU A 211 -5.60 2.28 -3.26
CA LEU A 211 -7.06 2.40 -3.27
C LEU A 211 -7.51 3.44 -4.30
N VAL A 212 -6.93 4.65 -4.28
CA VAL A 212 -7.28 5.69 -5.26
C VAL A 212 -6.92 5.27 -6.68
N MET A 213 -5.75 4.67 -6.89
CA MET A 213 -5.34 4.18 -8.22
C MET A 213 -6.23 3.05 -8.72
N GLY A 214 -6.62 2.12 -7.86
CA GLY A 214 -7.56 1.05 -8.17
C GLY A 214 -8.92 1.60 -8.60
N LEU A 215 -9.45 2.58 -7.86
CA LEU A 215 -10.68 3.28 -8.21
C LEU A 215 -10.55 4.05 -9.53
N ALA A 216 -9.42 4.72 -9.77
CA ALA A 216 -9.16 5.44 -11.02
C ALA A 216 -9.15 4.50 -12.23
N ILE A 217 -8.56 3.30 -12.10
CA ILE A 217 -8.58 2.26 -13.14
C ILE A 217 -10.02 1.86 -13.48
N PHE A 218 -10.89 1.65 -12.49
CA PHE A 218 -12.30 1.32 -12.74
C PHE A 218 -13.08 2.47 -13.37
N ARG A 219 -12.81 3.72 -12.98
CA ARG A 219 -13.45 4.90 -13.58
C ARG A 219 -13.03 5.11 -15.03
N GLY A 220 -11.74 4.96 -15.35
CA GLY A 220 -11.25 5.04 -16.73
C GLY A 220 -11.74 3.90 -17.62
N SER A 221 -12.01 2.73 -17.03
CA SER A 221 -12.63 1.58 -17.72
C SER A 221 -14.09 1.80 -18.13
N GLY A 222 -14.78 2.82 -17.57
CA GLY A 222 -16.15 3.19 -17.90
C GLY A 222 -16.28 4.26 -19.01
N PHE A 223 -15.20 4.95 -19.37
CA PHE A 223 -15.19 6.05 -20.34
C PHE A 223 -14.61 5.67 -21.72
N GLY A 224 -14.26 4.40 -21.93
CA GLY A 224 -13.46 3.93 -23.07
C GLY A 224 -14.13 2.93 -24.02
N ALA A 225 -15.47 2.82 -24.04
CA ALA A 225 -16.15 1.94 -25.00
C ALA A 225 -16.34 2.57 -26.39
N ASP A 226 -16.21 3.90 -26.55
CA ASP A 226 -16.61 4.59 -27.80
C ASP A 226 -15.48 5.28 -28.59
N ARG A 227 -14.19 5.02 -28.30
CA ARG A 227 -13.09 5.55 -29.13
C ARG A 227 -12.02 4.53 -29.42
N VAL A 228 -12.36 3.56 -30.28
CA VAL A 228 -11.39 2.69 -30.95
C VAL A 228 -11.34 3.06 -32.42
N THR A 229 -10.55 4.09 -32.74
CA THR A 229 -9.84 4.21 -34.01
C THR A 229 -8.44 4.71 -33.66
N ASP A 230 -7.43 3.89 -33.97
CA ASP A 230 -5.99 4.14 -33.80
C ASP A 230 -5.32 3.60 -32.52
N GLY A 231 -5.19 2.27 -32.43
CA GLY A 231 -3.99 1.51 -32.06
C GLY A 231 -3.16 1.84 -30.79
N ARG A 232 -3.55 2.81 -29.97
CA ARG A 232 -2.92 3.18 -28.71
C ARG A 232 -4.01 3.37 -27.67
N LEU A 233 -3.85 2.73 -26.52
CA LEU A 233 -4.65 3.03 -25.32
C LEU A 233 -4.41 4.50 -24.92
N ARG A 234 -5.19 5.41 -25.52
CA ARG A 234 -5.23 6.83 -25.13
C ARG A 234 -6.15 6.93 -23.92
N TRP A 235 -5.55 6.98 -22.73
CA TRP A 235 -6.26 7.38 -21.53
C TRP A 235 -6.68 8.83 -21.70
N GLY A 236 -7.99 9.06 -21.84
CA GLY A 236 -8.56 10.39 -22.02
C GLY A 236 -8.14 11.30 -20.88
N GLY A 237 -7.33 12.30 -21.19
CA GLY A 237 -6.90 13.30 -20.22
C GLY A 237 -8.11 14.00 -19.62
N LEU A 238 -8.09 14.21 -18.30
CA LEU A 238 -8.90 15.24 -17.66
C LEU A 238 -8.51 16.58 -18.29
N GLY A 239 -9.28 16.99 -19.28
CA GLY A 239 -9.26 18.37 -19.77
C GLY A 239 -9.99 19.25 -18.77
N ARG A 240 -9.23 19.99 -17.96
CA ARG A 240 -9.09 21.45 -18.03
C ARG A 240 -8.11 21.92 -16.96
#